data_AF-A0A2W6U2Q8-F1
#
_entry.id   AF-A0A2W6U2Q8-F1
#
_cell.length_a   1.000
_cell.length_b   1.000
_cell.length_c   1.000
_cell.angle_alpha   90.00
_cell.angle_beta   90.00
_cell.angle_gamma   90.00
#
_symmetry.space_group_name_H-M   'P 1'
#
loop_
_entity.id
_entity.type
_entity.pdbx_description
1 polymer ?
#
loop_
_entity_poly.entity_id
_entity_poly.type
_entity_poly.pdbx_seq_one_letter_code
_entity_poly.pdbx_strand_id
1 'polypeptide(L)'
;MLHSDNNALILEKPTSWKMDSSVQPLVATTLHPSNQRPTGKYNSSGMLPNMGMLFDHLLSMIRSAHENRQYQPSPFPALWERTCTRLEKHKNATTYEKWKLTSILNNADELRKIDDEIADVWAYVQRTRNKKKHGAHRKVAAGRLKELRLKRQSFKPKAEVEIDGALEISIAFWIEARNAYNVKDEERALHSLLQCSFYLGTTHSPVTESEAQRGRRLATTRDKPRLAILQAAIEVIETFKVTRIIRHQETLCGEISLLIANDPKYSKAVIDFAKWNNKEPSTQEQVSERMQETLFQCAKGRRSGTYAEFKERLNQLFKVASKFGLSNRTKKVKTPTGW
;
A
#
# COMPACT_ATOMS: atom_id res chain seq x y z
N MET A 1 -77.65 -3.59 10.46
CA MET A 1 -76.60 -2.99 11.31
C MET A 1 -75.58 -4.09 11.57
N LEU A 2 -74.51 -4.14 10.78
CA LEU A 2 -73.24 -3.41 10.98
C LEU A 2 -72.34 -4.09 12.02
N HIS A 3 -71.26 -4.71 11.51
CA HIS A 3 -69.89 -4.81 12.05
C HIS A 3 -69.69 -5.41 13.46
N SER A 4 -68.61 -6.10 13.82
CA SER A 4 -67.26 -6.28 13.25
C SER A 4 -66.61 -7.52 13.88
N ASP A 5 -65.74 -8.17 13.10
CA ASP A 5 -64.37 -8.61 13.43
C ASP A 5 -64.06 -9.23 14.80
N ASN A 6 -63.61 -10.49 14.77
CA ASN A 6 -62.21 -10.83 15.07
C ASN A 6 -62.04 -12.35 15.09
N ASN A 7 -61.66 -12.94 13.95
CA ASN A 7 -60.87 -14.15 13.97
C ASN A 7 -59.61 -13.86 13.16
N ALA A 8 -58.62 -13.35 13.87
CA ALA A 8 -57.26 -13.24 13.41
C ALA A 8 -56.77 -14.65 13.06
N LEU A 9 -56.79 -15.00 11.78
CA LEU A 9 -55.88 -15.99 11.23
C LEU A 9 -54.48 -15.45 11.44
N ILE A 10 -53.86 -15.92 12.52
CA ILE A 10 -52.46 -15.76 12.81
C ILE A 10 -51.73 -16.34 11.60
N LEU A 11 -51.29 -15.45 10.70
CA LEU A 11 -50.19 -15.72 9.80
C LEU A 11 -48.99 -15.99 10.71
N GLU A 12 -48.76 -17.25 11.03
CA GLU A 12 -47.45 -17.71 11.46
C GLU A 12 -46.50 -17.32 10.33
N LYS A 13 -45.79 -16.19 10.54
CA LYS A 13 -44.64 -15.85 9.73
C LYS A 13 -43.73 -17.08 9.77
N PRO A 14 -43.29 -17.63 8.63
CA PRO A 14 -42.32 -18.72 8.66
C PRO A 14 -41.06 -18.20 9.33
N THR A 15 -40.92 -18.52 10.61
CA THR A 15 -39.75 -18.28 11.43
C THR A 15 -38.67 -19.24 10.96
N SER A 16 -37.60 -18.66 10.43
CA SER A 16 -36.42 -19.32 9.87
C SER A 16 -36.71 -20.12 8.59
N TRP A 17 -36.23 -19.59 7.47
CA TRP A 17 -35.88 -20.44 6.33
C TRP A 17 -34.78 -21.38 6.81
N LYS A 18 -35.13 -22.57 7.30
CA LYS A 18 -34.16 -23.65 7.47
C LYS A 18 -33.74 -24.06 6.05
N MET A 19 -32.59 -23.57 5.61
CA MET A 19 -31.94 -24.04 4.39
C MET A 19 -31.42 -25.46 4.63
N ASP A 20 -32.33 -26.43 4.53
CA ASP A 20 -31.98 -27.85 4.39
C ASP A 20 -31.90 -28.16 2.89
N SER A 21 -30.75 -28.69 2.45
CA SER A 21 -30.49 -29.04 1.05
C SER A 21 -31.42 -30.13 0.52
N SER A 22 -32.00 -30.96 1.40
CA SER A 22 -32.89 -32.07 1.02
C SER A 22 -34.28 -31.63 0.56
N VAL A 23 -34.68 -30.39 0.88
CA VAL A 23 -36.01 -29.82 0.60
C VAL A 23 -35.97 -28.60 -0.32
N GLN A 24 -34.78 -28.19 -0.79
CA GLN A 24 -34.70 -27.10 -1.75
C GLN A 24 -35.19 -27.55 -3.14
N PRO A 25 -36.04 -26.76 -3.81
CA PRO A 25 -36.45 -27.05 -5.17
C PRO A 25 -35.23 -27.01 -6.10
N LEU A 26 -34.93 -28.14 -6.73
CA LEU A 26 -33.85 -28.25 -7.71
C LEU A 26 -34.38 -27.93 -9.10
N VAL A 27 -33.62 -27.16 -9.87
CA VAL A 27 -33.93 -26.85 -11.27
C VAL A 27 -33.19 -27.85 -12.15
N ALA A 28 -33.91 -28.51 -13.06
CA ALA A 28 -33.30 -29.34 -14.08
C ALA A 28 -32.42 -28.44 -14.99
N THR A 29 -31.12 -28.66 -14.97
CA THR A 29 -30.18 -28.00 -15.88
C THR A 29 -30.13 -28.80 -17.19
N THR A 30 -30.43 -28.14 -18.32
CA THR A 30 -30.36 -28.79 -19.64
C THR A 30 -28.91 -29.09 -20.01
N LEU A 31 -28.61 -30.34 -20.40
CA LEU A 31 -27.44 -30.68 -21.20
C LEU A 31 -27.56 -29.95 -22.55
N HIS A 32 -26.63 -29.05 -22.91
CA HIS A 32 -26.69 -28.30 -24.17
C HIS A 32 -25.29 -28.04 -24.75
N PRO A 33 -25.18 -27.61 -26.02
CA PRO A 33 -25.17 -28.37 -27.28
C PRO A 33 -23.81 -29.01 -27.61
N SER A 34 -23.85 -30.07 -28.41
CA SER A 34 -22.78 -31.03 -28.71
C SER A 34 -21.60 -30.57 -29.58
N ASN A 35 -21.34 -29.28 -29.79
CA ASN A 35 -20.44 -28.85 -30.90
C ASN A 35 -19.23 -27.97 -30.53
N GLN A 36 -18.77 -27.95 -29.27
CA GLN A 36 -17.53 -27.22 -28.94
C GLN A 36 -16.43 -28.12 -28.39
N ARG A 37 -15.21 -27.91 -28.93
CA ARG A 37 -13.97 -28.58 -28.49
C ARG A 37 -13.80 -28.48 -26.96
N PRO A 38 -13.22 -29.48 -26.30
CA PRO A 38 -12.99 -29.45 -24.86
C PRO A 38 -12.02 -28.32 -24.53
N THR A 39 -12.54 -27.24 -23.93
CA THR A 39 -11.75 -26.03 -23.60
C THR A 39 -11.19 -26.06 -22.17
N GLY A 40 -11.21 -27.21 -21.49
CA GLY A 40 -10.71 -27.34 -20.11
C GLY A 40 -11.51 -26.58 -19.06
N LYS A 41 -12.54 -25.82 -19.45
CA LYS A 41 -13.53 -25.23 -18.54
C LYS A 41 -14.61 -26.26 -18.24
N TYR A 42 -15.08 -26.31 -16.98
CA TYR A 42 -16.30 -27.04 -16.65
C TYR A 42 -17.46 -26.45 -17.45
N ASN A 43 -17.89 -27.20 -18.47
CA ASN A 43 -19.19 -27.05 -19.07
C ASN A 43 -20.09 -28.12 -18.44
N SER A 44 -21.38 -27.86 -18.31
CA SER A 44 -22.37 -28.80 -17.79
C SER A 44 -22.62 -29.97 -18.76
N SER A 45 -21.59 -30.45 -19.46
CA SER A 45 -21.64 -31.57 -20.40
C SER A 45 -21.63 -32.90 -19.65
N GLY A 46 -22.04 -33.97 -20.34
CA GLY A 46 -22.05 -35.33 -19.79
C GLY A 46 -20.66 -35.92 -19.51
N MET A 47 -19.57 -35.23 -19.88
CA MET A 47 -18.21 -35.65 -19.58
C MET A 47 -17.53 -34.67 -18.63
N LEU A 48 -17.19 -35.16 -17.44
CA LEU A 48 -16.36 -34.42 -16.50
C LEU A 48 -14.95 -34.25 -17.10
N PRO A 49 -14.31 -33.06 -16.93
CA PRO A 49 -12.93 -32.89 -17.31
C PRO A 49 -12.04 -33.90 -16.56
N ASN A 50 -11.09 -34.51 -17.27
CA ASN A 50 -10.09 -35.40 -16.67
C ASN A 50 -9.35 -34.65 -15.54
N MET A 51 -9.19 -35.29 -14.38
CA MET A 51 -8.45 -34.75 -13.23
C MET A 51 -7.07 -34.21 -13.61
N GLY A 52 -6.36 -34.90 -14.51
CA GLY A 52 -5.07 -34.42 -15.04
C GLY A 52 -5.17 -33.03 -15.69
N MET A 53 -6.19 -32.83 -16.53
CA MET A 53 -6.43 -31.53 -17.17
C MET A 53 -6.86 -30.45 -16.18
N LEU A 54 -7.60 -30.81 -15.13
CA LEU A 54 -7.98 -29.89 -14.05
C LEU A 54 -6.74 -29.37 -13.30
N PHE A 55 -5.78 -30.25 -13.02
CA PHE A 55 -4.50 -29.86 -12.40
C PHE A 55 -3.74 -28.87 -13.27
N ASP A 56 -3.56 -29.17 -14.56
CA ASP A 56 -2.81 -28.31 -15.48
C ASP A 56 -3.50 -26.96 -15.67
N HIS A 57 -4.83 -26.97 -15.80
CA HIS A 57 -5.62 -25.76 -15.92
C HIS A 57 -5.50 -24.87 -14.67
N LEU A 58 -5.69 -25.43 -13.48
CA LEU A 58 -5.56 -24.68 -12.23
C LEU A 58 -4.15 -24.14 -12.03
N LEU A 59 -3.11 -24.92 -12.33
CA LEU A 59 -1.73 -24.46 -12.25
C LEU A 59 -1.47 -23.29 -13.21
N SER A 60 -1.99 -23.38 -14.44
CA SER A 60 -1.92 -22.29 -15.42
C SER A 60 -2.64 -21.03 -14.92
N MET A 61 -3.82 -21.18 -14.30
CA MET A 61 -4.54 -20.04 -13.74
C MET A 61 -3.83 -19.42 -12.53
N ILE A 62 -3.26 -20.21 -11.62
CA ILE A 62 -2.45 -19.73 -10.49
C ILE A 62 -1.26 -18.92 -11.02
N ARG A 63 -0.53 -19.47 -11.99
CA ARG A 63 0.61 -18.80 -12.62
C ARG A 63 0.20 -17.48 -13.29
N SER A 64 -0.87 -17.52 -14.08
CA SER A 64 -1.43 -16.34 -14.75
C SER A 64 -1.87 -15.27 -13.75
N ALA A 65 -2.51 -15.65 -12.65
CA ALA A 65 -2.91 -14.73 -11.59
C ALA A 65 -1.70 -14.07 -10.92
N HIS A 66 -0.59 -14.79 -10.75
CA HIS A 66 0.65 -14.25 -10.21
C HIS A 66 1.35 -13.29 -11.19
N GLU A 67 1.52 -13.71 -12.44
CA GLU A 67 2.30 -12.98 -13.44
C GLU A 67 1.60 -11.71 -13.96
N ASN A 68 0.27 -11.71 -14.02
CA ASN A 68 -0.49 -10.62 -14.65
C ASN A 68 -0.88 -9.46 -13.70
N ARG A 69 -0.52 -9.52 -12.40
CA ARG A 69 -1.14 -8.65 -11.38
C ARG A 69 -0.28 -7.55 -10.77
N GLN A 70 1.02 -7.52 -11.00
CA GLN A 70 1.87 -6.44 -10.47
C GLN A 70 2.89 -5.91 -11.47
N TYR A 71 3.32 -4.67 -11.21
CA TYR A 71 4.53 -4.08 -11.75
C TYR A 71 5.73 -4.82 -11.11
N GLN A 72 6.29 -5.81 -11.82
CA GLN A 72 7.39 -6.70 -11.42
C GLN A 72 7.09 -7.66 -10.24
N PRO A 73 6.17 -8.64 -10.40
CA PRO A 73 6.11 -9.76 -9.47
C PRO A 73 7.45 -10.51 -9.46
N SER A 74 7.83 -11.07 -8.32
CA SER A 74 8.93 -12.05 -8.29
C SER A 74 8.60 -13.20 -9.25
N PRO A 75 9.58 -13.85 -9.89
CA PRO A 75 9.30 -14.97 -10.78
C PRO A 75 8.41 -16.03 -10.11
N PHE A 76 7.45 -16.60 -10.84
CA PHE A 76 6.57 -17.65 -10.33
C PHE A 76 7.32 -18.81 -9.63
N PRO A 77 8.50 -19.27 -10.12
CA PRO A 77 9.31 -20.25 -9.41
C PRO A 77 9.68 -19.86 -7.96
N ALA A 78 9.94 -18.58 -7.70
CA ALA A 78 10.27 -18.11 -6.35
C ALA A 78 9.07 -18.16 -5.40
N LEU A 79 7.86 -17.89 -5.92
CA LEU A 79 6.61 -18.07 -5.16
C LEU A 79 6.38 -19.55 -4.85
N TRP A 80 6.58 -20.40 -5.86
CA TRP A 80 6.43 -21.85 -5.75
C TRP A 80 7.38 -22.43 -4.71
N GLU A 81 8.67 -22.14 -4.81
CA GLU A 81 9.70 -22.62 -3.88
C GLU A 81 9.41 -22.16 -2.44
N ARG A 82 9.08 -20.87 -2.26
CA ARG A 82 8.68 -20.32 -0.95
C ARG A 82 7.49 -21.08 -0.35
N THR A 83 6.53 -21.45 -1.20
CA THR A 83 5.36 -22.22 -0.75
C THR A 83 5.77 -23.63 -0.34
N CYS A 84 6.55 -24.33 -1.16
CA CYS A 84 7.04 -25.68 -0.86
C CYS A 84 7.83 -25.72 0.46
N THR A 85 8.82 -24.84 0.66
CA THR A 85 9.63 -24.83 1.89
C THR A 85 8.77 -24.63 3.14
N ARG A 86 7.76 -23.77 3.07
CA ARG A 86 6.87 -23.54 4.20
C ARG A 86 5.87 -24.68 4.37
N LEU A 87 5.35 -25.24 3.27
CA LEU A 87 4.45 -26.38 3.30
C LEU A 87 5.13 -27.60 3.93
N GLU A 88 6.40 -27.86 3.60
CA GLU A 88 7.20 -28.92 4.24
C GLU A 88 7.25 -28.75 5.77
N LYS A 89 7.43 -27.51 6.25
CA LYS A 89 7.41 -27.20 7.69
C LYS A 89 6.05 -27.48 8.33
N HIS A 90 4.95 -27.20 7.62
CA HIS A 90 3.58 -27.35 8.11
C HIS A 90 2.91 -28.69 7.77
N LYS A 91 3.58 -29.54 6.98
CA LYS A 91 3.24 -30.92 6.58
C LYS A 91 1.96 -31.13 5.75
N ASN A 92 0.96 -30.25 5.84
CA ASN A 92 -0.25 -30.28 5.02
C ASN A 92 -0.80 -28.87 4.76
N ALA A 93 -1.61 -28.73 3.72
CA ALA A 93 -2.17 -27.48 3.24
C ALA A 93 -3.14 -26.86 4.25
N THR A 94 -3.94 -27.67 4.94
CA THR A 94 -4.88 -27.18 5.97
C THR A 94 -4.16 -26.50 7.15
N THR A 95 -3.05 -27.09 7.59
CA THR A 95 -2.23 -26.55 8.69
C THR A 95 -1.48 -25.30 8.24
N TYR A 96 -0.99 -25.33 7.00
CA TYR A 96 -0.35 -24.18 6.36
C TYR A 96 -1.32 -22.99 6.23
N GLU A 97 -2.54 -23.23 5.76
CA GLU A 97 -3.62 -22.26 5.66
C GLU A 97 -3.93 -21.65 7.03
N LYS A 98 -4.22 -22.50 8.04
CA LYS A 98 -4.47 -22.05 9.41
C LYS A 98 -3.34 -21.19 9.96
N TRP A 99 -2.09 -21.61 9.79
CA TRP A 99 -0.93 -20.83 10.22
C TRP A 99 -0.92 -19.45 9.56
N LYS A 100 -1.18 -19.39 8.26
CA LYS A 100 -1.14 -18.15 7.50
C LYS A 100 -2.27 -17.20 7.90
N LEU A 101 -3.49 -17.71 8.04
CA LEU A 101 -4.64 -16.93 8.53
C LEU A 101 -4.42 -16.45 9.98
N THR A 102 -3.92 -17.33 10.85
CA THR A 102 -3.62 -16.98 12.25
C THR A 102 -2.50 -15.93 12.33
N SER A 103 -1.53 -15.95 11.43
CA SER A 103 -0.47 -14.93 11.39
C SER A 103 -1.01 -13.53 11.09
N ILE A 104 -2.14 -13.42 10.39
CA ILE A 104 -2.81 -12.15 10.10
C ILE A 104 -3.58 -11.67 11.34
N LEU A 105 -4.32 -12.57 11.99
CA LEU A 105 -5.03 -12.27 13.24
C LEU A 105 -4.06 -11.82 14.34
N ASN A 106 -2.96 -12.55 14.52
CA ASN A 106 -1.91 -12.19 15.48
C ASN A 106 -1.24 -10.86 15.13
N ASN A 107 -1.11 -10.53 13.84
CA ASN A 107 -0.54 -9.25 13.41
C ASN A 107 -1.46 -8.06 13.79
N ALA A 108 -2.78 -8.22 13.63
CA ALA A 108 -3.74 -7.22 14.08
C ALA A 108 -3.72 -7.04 15.60
N ASP A 109 -3.66 -8.14 16.36
CA ASP A 109 -3.57 -8.12 17.82
C ASP A 109 -2.25 -7.50 18.32
N GLU A 110 -1.12 -7.82 17.69
CA GLU A 110 0.17 -7.18 17.99
C GLU A 110 0.14 -5.68 17.73
N LEU A 111 -0.52 -5.25 16.65
CA LEU A 111 -0.67 -3.83 16.36
C LEU A 111 -1.48 -3.12 17.44
N ARG A 112 -2.60 -3.71 17.83
CA ARG A 112 -3.47 -3.21 18.88
C ARG A 112 -2.73 -3.10 20.20
N LYS A 113 -1.97 -4.13 20.60
CA LYS A 113 -1.14 -4.12 21.81
C LYS A 113 -0.12 -2.98 21.80
N ILE A 114 0.54 -2.73 20.67
CA ILE A 114 1.50 -1.62 20.54
C ILE A 114 0.78 -0.27 20.69
N ASP A 115 -0.40 -0.11 20.08
CA ASP A 115 -1.19 1.12 20.18
C ASP A 115 -1.70 1.37 21.60
N ASP A 116 -2.17 0.33 22.29
CA ASP A 116 -2.59 0.37 23.69
C ASP A 116 -1.40 0.74 24.62
N GLU A 117 -0.23 0.12 24.43
CA GLU A 117 0.98 0.48 25.20
C GLU A 117 1.44 1.93 24.96
N ILE A 118 1.32 2.43 23.72
CA ILE A 118 1.62 3.83 23.41
C ILE A 118 0.67 4.76 24.16
N ALA A 119 -0.64 4.45 24.16
CA ALA A 119 -1.65 5.23 24.83
C ALA A 119 -1.41 5.29 26.35
N ASP A 120 -1.09 4.16 26.97
CA ASP A 120 -0.81 4.06 28.40
C ASP A 120 0.43 4.85 28.81
N VAL A 121 1.54 4.68 28.08
CA VAL A 121 2.79 5.40 28.36
C VAL A 121 2.61 6.90 28.11
N TRP A 122 1.87 7.29 27.07
CA TRP A 122 1.57 8.70 26.81
C TRP A 122 0.69 9.30 27.93
N ALA A 123 -0.36 8.59 28.36
CA ALA A 123 -1.20 9.01 29.46
C ALA A 123 -0.41 9.19 30.76
N TYR A 124 0.52 8.29 31.06
CA TYR A 124 1.44 8.42 32.20
C TYR A 124 2.32 9.68 32.10
N VAL A 125 2.90 9.95 30.94
CA VAL A 125 3.71 11.17 30.70
C VAL A 125 2.88 12.44 30.91
N GLN A 126 1.62 12.46 30.47
CA GLN A 126 0.73 13.61 30.66
C GLN A 126 0.29 13.77 32.13
N ARG A 127 -0.18 12.70 32.78
CA ARG A 127 -0.62 12.74 34.20
C ARG A 127 0.49 13.16 35.15
N THR A 128 1.73 12.82 34.83
CA THR A 128 2.88 13.19 35.65
C THR A 128 3.44 14.56 35.33
N ARG A 129 3.01 15.25 34.24
CA ARG A 129 3.61 16.48 33.67
C ARG A 129 3.86 17.61 34.69
N ASN A 130 2.94 17.81 35.63
CA ASN A 130 3.02 18.89 36.62
C ASN A 130 3.57 18.44 37.99
N LYS A 131 3.86 17.14 38.16
CA LYS A 131 4.37 16.59 39.42
C LYS A 131 5.90 16.59 39.45
N LYS A 132 6.50 17.52 40.21
CA LYS A 132 7.98 17.66 40.36
C LYS A 132 8.68 16.38 40.81
N LYS A 133 8.03 15.53 41.61
CA LYS A 133 8.58 14.26 42.14
C LYS A 133 8.76 13.13 41.09
N HIS A 134 8.19 13.22 39.90
CA HIS A 134 8.24 12.13 38.90
C HIS A 134 9.18 12.40 37.71
N GLY A 135 10.10 13.36 37.81
CA GLY A 135 10.97 13.77 36.70
C GLY A 135 11.81 12.62 36.10
N ALA A 136 12.39 11.76 36.93
CA ALA A 136 13.20 10.62 36.48
C ALA A 136 12.34 9.56 35.75
N HIS A 137 11.23 9.13 36.35
CA HIS A 137 10.30 8.19 35.74
C HIS A 137 9.67 8.71 34.45
N ARG A 138 9.45 10.03 34.34
CA ARG A 138 8.96 10.65 33.11
C ARG A 138 9.98 10.62 31.97
N LYS A 139 11.28 10.82 32.26
CA LYS A 139 12.34 10.68 31.24
C LYS A 139 12.41 9.24 30.72
N VAL A 140 12.30 8.25 31.61
CA VAL A 140 12.24 6.82 31.23
C VAL A 140 10.99 6.53 30.39
N ALA A 141 9.81 7.01 30.80
CA ALA A 141 8.58 6.85 30.04
C ALA A 141 8.62 7.56 28.67
N ALA A 142 9.25 8.73 28.56
CA ALA A 142 9.45 9.43 27.29
C ALA A 142 10.40 8.66 26.35
N GLY A 143 11.43 8.00 26.90
CA GLY A 143 12.29 7.08 26.17
C GLY A 143 11.51 5.89 25.62
N ARG A 144 10.76 5.19 26.48
CA ARG A 144 9.90 4.07 26.09
C ARG A 144 8.84 4.48 25.05
N LEU A 145 8.26 5.68 25.17
CA LEU A 145 7.31 6.20 24.18
C LEU A 145 7.96 6.40 22.80
N LYS A 146 9.21 6.86 22.76
CA LYS A 146 9.96 7.00 21.50
C LYS A 146 10.23 5.64 20.86
N GLU A 147 10.64 4.66 21.66
CA GLU A 147 10.86 3.28 21.20
C GLU A 147 9.56 2.64 20.67
N LEU A 148 8.46 2.74 21.41
CA LEU A 148 7.17 2.20 20.99
C LEU A 148 6.66 2.87 19.70
N ARG A 149 6.86 4.18 19.55
CA ARG A 149 6.54 4.90 18.30
C ARG A 149 7.38 4.45 17.12
N LEU A 150 8.68 4.18 17.34
CA LEU A 150 9.54 3.60 16.29
C LEU A 150 9.10 2.19 15.93
N LYS A 151 8.79 1.36 16.94
CA LYS A 151 8.24 0.01 16.75
C LYS A 151 6.95 0.06 15.92
N ARG A 152 6.02 0.96 16.28
CA ARG A 152 4.76 1.19 15.55
C ARG A 152 4.97 1.66 14.11
N GLN A 153 5.96 2.52 13.86
CA GLN A 153 6.31 2.98 12.51
C GLN A 153 6.94 1.88 11.66
N SER A 154 7.71 0.97 12.28
CA SER A 154 8.31 -0.17 11.61
C SER A 154 7.35 -1.34 11.40
N PHE A 155 6.25 -1.38 12.15
CA PHE A 155 5.25 -2.43 12.05
C PHE A 155 4.44 -2.28 10.78
N LYS A 156 4.43 -3.31 9.93
CA LYS A 156 3.59 -3.39 8.73
C LYS A 156 2.32 -4.18 9.06
N PRO A 157 1.17 -3.50 9.26
CA PRO A 157 -0.08 -4.21 9.50
C PRO A 157 -0.47 -5.01 8.26
N LYS A 158 -0.79 -6.29 8.47
CA LYS A 158 -1.44 -7.17 7.50
C LYS A 158 -2.89 -7.26 7.91
N ALA A 159 -3.76 -6.52 7.22
CA ALA A 159 -5.19 -6.50 7.50
C ALA A 159 -5.93 -7.63 6.77
N GLU A 160 -5.42 -8.08 5.63
CA GLU A 160 -6.02 -9.08 4.77
C GLU A 160 -4.95 -10.05 4.25
N VAL A 161 -5.40 -11.23 3.80
CA VAL A 161 -4.54 -12.15 3.04
C VAL A 161 -4.18 -11.42 1.75
N GLU A 162 -2.94 -10.94 1.64
CA GLU A 162 -2.44 -10.40 0.38
C GLU A 162 -2.66 -11.44 -0.74
N ILE A 163 -2.86 -10.98 -1.98
CA ILE A 163 -3.12 -11.86 -3.13
C ILE A 163 -2.07 -12.99 -3.23
N ASP A 164 -0.78 -12.68 -3.03
CA ASP A 164 0.30 -13.67 -2.95
C ASP A 164 0.09 -14.67 -1.80
N GLY A 165 -0.44 -14.21 -0.66
CA GLY A 165 -0.84 -15.05 0.45
C GLY A 165 -1.90 -16.07 0.06
N ALA A 166 -2.92 -15.66 -0.68
CA ALA A 166 -3.99 -16.53 -1.19
C ALA A 166 -3.49 -17.45 -2.31
N LEU A 167 -2.57 -16.98 -3.16
CA LEU A 167 -1.89 -17.81 -4.17
C LEU A 167 -1.02 -18.89 -3.53
N GLU A 168 -0.26 -18.57 -2.48
CA GLU A 168 0.52 -19.59 -1.75
C GLU A 168 -0.39 -20.64 -1.11
N ILE A 169 -1.55 -20.25 -0.55
CA ILE A 169 -2.53 -21.21 -0.02
C ILE A 169 -3.10 -22.08 -1.15
N SER A 170 -3.42 -21.47 -2.30
CA SER A 170 -3.90 -22.19 -3.49
C SER A 170 -2.87 -23.22 -3.99
N ILE A 171 -1.59 -22.83 -4.06
CA ILE A 171 -0.48 -23.73 -4.42
C ILE A 171 -0.38 -24.89 -3.42
N ALA A 172 -0.49 -24.61 -2.12
CA ALA A 172 -0.41 -25.65 -1.10
C ALA A 172 -1.52 -26.71 -1.28
N PHE A 173 -2.76 -26.28 -1.50
CA PHE A 173 -3.89 -27.18 -1.76
C PHE A 173 -3.78 -27.89 -3.11
N TRP A 174 -3.21 -27.25 -4.14
CA TRP A 174 -2.91 -27.90 -5.41
C TRP A 174 -1.89 -29.04 -5.23
N ILE A 175 -0.83 -28.81 -4.45
CA ILE A 175 0.19 -29.83 -4.14
C ILE A 175 -0.43 -30.99 -3.37
N GLU A 176 -1.25 -30.70 -2.34
CA GLU A 176 -1.94 -31.73 -1.57
C GLU A 176 -2.90 -32.55 -2.44
N ALA A 177 -3.65 -31.89 -3.32
CA ALA A 177 -4.52 -32.56 -4.28
C ALA A 177 -3.74 -33.47 -5.24
N ARG A 178 -2.61 -33.00 -5.77
CA ARG A 178 -1.78 -33.78 -6.70
C ARG A 178 -1.17 -34.99 -6.00
N ASN A 179 -0.69 -34.82 -4.76
CA ASN A 179 -0.15 -35.91 -3.96
C ASN A 179 -1.24 -36.94 -3.61
N ALA A 180 -2.44 -36.50 -3.26
CA ALA A 180 -3.60 -37.37 -3.00
C ALA A 180 -4.00 -38.19 -4.24
N TYR A 181 -4.08 -37.53 -5.39
CA TYR A 181 -4.40 -38.19 -6.66
C TYR A 181 -3.35 -39.26 -7.02
N ASN A 182 -2.05 -38.97 -6.83
CA ASN A 182 -0.98 -39.92 -7.11
C ASN A 182 -1.04 -41.19 -6.24
N VAL A 183 -1.57 -41.09 -5.02
CA VAL A 183 -1.78 -42.24 -4.12
C VAL A 183 -3.19 -42.85 -4.24
N LYS A 184 -3.96 -42.44 -5.25
CA LYS A 184 -5.34 -42.89 -5.52
C LYS A 184 -6.35 -42.56 -4.41
N ASP A 185 -6.12 -41.48 -3.67
CA ASP A 185 -7.07 -40.90 -2.71
C ASP A 185 -7.88 -39.80 -3.40
N GLU A 186 -8.93 -40.23 -4.11
CA GLU A 186 -9.74 -39.35 -4.97
C GLU A 186 -10.57 -38.33 -4.18
N GLU A 187 -11.10 -38.73 -3.02
CA GLU A 187 -11.90 -37.85 -2.16
C GLU A 187 -11.06 -36.69 -1.62
N ARG A 188 -9.88 -36.98 -1.09
CA ARG A 188 -8.96 -35.95 -0.61
C ARG A 188 -8.43 -35.09 -1.75
N ALA A 189 -8.21 -35.67 -2.93
CA ALA A 189 -7.81 -34.92 -4.12
C ALA A 189 -8.90 -33.91 -4.53
N LEU A 190 -10.15 -34.35 -4.60
CA LEU A 190 -11.29 -33.50 -4.95
C LEU A 190 -11.51 -32.39 -3.92
N HIS A 191 -11.51 -32.73 -2.63
CA HIS A 191 -11.64 -31.74 -1.56
C HIS A 191 -10.54 -30.67 -1.63
N SER A 192 -9.29 -31.10 -1.82
CA SER A 192 -8.15 -30.19 -1.93
C SER A 192 -8.21 -29.32 -3.19
N LEU A 193 -8.70 -29.85 -4.31
CA LEU A 193 -8.94 -29.05 -5.54
C LEU A 193 -10.02 -27.99 -5.35
N LEU A 194 -11.09 -28.29 -4.61
CA LEU A 194 -12.12 -27.31 -4.27
C LEU A 194 -11.53 -26.15 -3.46
N GLN A 195 -10.72 -26.46 -2.44
CA GLN A 195 -10.04 -25.44 -1.63
C GLN A 195 -9.05 -24.61 -2.47
N CYS A 196 -8.26 -25.26 -3.34
CA CYS A 196 -7.40 -24.57 -4.30
C CYS A 196 -8.19 -23.57 -5.17
N SER A 197 -9.33 -24.01 -5.71
CA SER A 197 -10.19 -23.19 -6.58
C SER A 197 -10.83 -22.03 -5.81
N PHE A 198 -11.23 -22.25 -4.56
CA PHE A 198 -11.77 -21.21 -3.69
C PHE A 198 -10.75 -20.08 -3.49
N TYR A 199 -9.54 -20.40 -3.02
CA TYR A 199 -8.52 -19.38 -2.77
C TYR A 199 -8.06 -18.70 -4.06
N LEU A 200 -7.93 -19.43 -5.16
CA LEU A 200 -7.65 -18.83 -6.46
C LEU A 200 -8.76 -17.86 -6.88
N GLY A 201 -10.03 -18.20 -6.65
CA GLY A 201 -11.18 -17.31 -6.85
C GLY A 201 -11.10 -16.03 -6.02
N THR A 202 -10.65 -16.11 -4.77
CA THR A 202 -10.44 -14.92 -3.92
C THR A 202 -9.37 -14.00 -4.49
N THR A 203 -8.39 -14.54 -5.22
CA THR A 203 -7.45 -13.70 -5.94
C THR A 203 -8.21 -12.89 -6.99
N HIS A 204 -9.00 -13.52 -7.86
CA HIS A 204 -9.73 -12.86 -8.96
C HIS A 204 -10.78 -11.79 -8.56
N SER A 205 -10.97 -11.52 -7.27
CA SER A 205 -11.76 -10.39 -6.76
C SER A 205 -11.38 -9.06 -7.44
N PRO A 206 -12.35 -8.18 -7.75
CA PRO A 206 -12.08 -6.86 -8.31
C PRO A 206 -11.10 -6.09 -7.41
N VAL A 207 -10.12 -5.46 -8.03
CA VAL A 207 -9.10 -4.63 -7.38
C VAL A 207 -9.80 -3.72 -6.37
N THR A 208 -9.45 -3.87 -5.10
CA THR A 208 -10.06 -3.05 -4.04
C THR A 208 -9.75 -1.57 -4.29
N GLU A 209 -10.60 -0.65 -3.84
CA GLU A 209 -10.40 0.79 -4.09
C GLU A 209 -9.03 1.27 -3.59
N SER A 210 -8.53 0.68 -2.50
CA SER A 210 -7.20 0.93 -1.94
C SER A 210 -6.07 0.46 -2.86
N GLU A 211 -6.19 -0.71 -3.49
CA GLU A 211 -5.25 -1.22 -4.51
C GLU A 211 -5.33 -0.43 -5.81
N ALA A 212 -6.53 -0.03 -6.23
CA ALA A 212 -6.74 0.83 -7.39
C ALA A 212 -6.13 2.22 -7.14
N GLN A 213 -6.26 2.76 -5.93
CA GLN A 213 -5.59 3.99 -5.51
C GLN A 213 -4.07 3.82 -5.40
N ARG A 214 -3.55 2.66 -4.98
CA ARG A 214 -2.11 2.35 -4.94
C ARG A 214 -1.53 2.26 -6.34
N GLY A 215 -2.21 1.59 -7.26
CA GLY A 215 -1.91 1.55 -8.69
C GLY A 215 -1.97 2.93 -9.35
N ARG A 216 -2.98 3.75 -9.00
CA ARG A 216 -3.09 5.15 -9.45
C ARG A 216 -2.00 6.07 -8.88
N ARG A 217 -1.48 5.78 -7.67
CA ARG A 217 -0.37 6.55 -7.05
C ARG A 217 0.99 6.20 -7.65
N LEU A 218 1.17 4.97 -8.17
CA LEU A 218 2.40 4.51 -8.85
C LEU A 218 2.35 4.67 -10.38
N ALA A 219 1.16 4.86 -10.97
CA ALA A 219 1.01 5.34 -12.34
C ALA A 219 1.55 6.77 -12.41
N THR A 220 2.84 6.85 -12.73
CA THR A 220 3.72 8.01 -12.87
C THR A 220 3.22 9.12 -13.80
N THR A 221 1.98 9.16 -14.27
CA THR A 221 1.49 10.24 -15.15
C THR A 221 1.11 11.51 -14.40
N ARG A 222 0.62 11.42 -13.16
CA ARG A 222 0.18 12.61 -12.42
C ARG A 222 1.34 13.41 -11.80
N ASP A 223 2.39 12.77 -11.32
CA ASP A 223 3.53 13.49 -10.70
C ASP A 223 4.68 13.78 -11.68
N LYS A 224 4.60 13.30 -12.95
CA LYS A 224 5.61 13.53 -14.00
C LYS A 224 6.00 15.01 -14.15
N PRO A 225 5.06 15.97 -14.25
CA PRO A 225 5.40 17.39 -14.37
C PRO A 225 6.14 17.92 -13.14
N ARG A 226 5.72 17.50 -11.94
CA ARG A 226 6.39 17.89 -10.68
C ARG A 226 7.79 17.29 -10.56
N LEU A 227 7.97 16.02 -10.95
CA LEU A 227 9.27 15.35 -10.97
C LEU A 227 10.22 15.98 -12.01
N ALA A 228 9.71 16.39 -13.17
CA ALA A 228 10.49 17.08 -14.18
C ALA A 228 11.00 18.45 -13.68
N ILE A 229 10.15 19.22 -12.99
CA ILE A 229 10.58 20.47 -12.34
C ILE A 229 11.61 20.21 -11.22
N LEU A 230 11.46 19.15 -10.44
CA LEU A 230 12.46 18.78 -9.42
C LEU A 230 13.81 18.41 -10.05
N GLN A 231 13.80 17.68 -11.16
CA GLN A 231 15.02 17.34 -11.88
C GLN A 231 15.69 18.59 -12.48
N ALA A 232 14.91 19.48 -13.10
CA ALA A 232 15.41 20.77 -13.59
C ALA A 232 16.01 21.61 -12.45
N ALA A 233 15.37 21.61 -11.27
CA ALA A 233 15.88 22.31 -10.10
C ALA A 233 17.21 21.72 -9.59
N ILE A 234 17.38 20.40 -9.62
CA ILE A 234 18.67 19.77 -9.27
C ILE A 234 19.78 20.25 -10.23
N GLU A 235 19.53 20.25 -11.54
CA GLU A 235 20.50 20.70 -12.53
C GLU A 235 20.85 22.19 -12.39
N VAL A 236 19.86 23.04 -12.10
CA VAL A 236 20.06 24.46 -11.85
C VAL A 236 20.85 24.68 -10.55
N ILE A 237 20.60 23.88 -9.50
CA ILE A 237 21.37 23.94 -8.24
C ILE A 237 22.85 23.67 -8.48
N GLU A 238 23.20 22.72 -9.35
CA GLU A 238 24.59 22.35 -9.63
C GLU A 238 25.37 23.48 -10.33
N THR A 239 24.67 24.32 -11.09
CA THR A 239 25.27 25.45 -11.82
C THR A 239 25.02 26.80 -11.16
N PHE A 240 24.35 26.80 -9.99
CA PHE A 240 23.90 28.00 -9.32
C PHE A 240 25.06 28.84 -8.77
N LYS A 241 25.18 30.09 -9.23
CA LYS A 241 26.14 31.05 -8.68
C LYS A 241 25.56 31.72 -7.45
N VAL A 242 26.13 31.40 -6.28
CA VAL A 242 25.71 31.96 -4.99
C VAL A 242 25.95 33.47 -4.93
N THR A 243 24.88 34.25 -4.71
CA THR A 243 24.94 35.71 -4.54
C THR A 243 24.68 36.11 -3.08
N ARG A 244 25.11 37.33 -2.68
CA ARG A 244 24.98 37.84 -1.30
C ARG A 244 23.54 38.10 -0.82
N ILE A 245 22.56 37.98 -1.71
CA ILE A 245 21.16 38.38 -1.47
C ILE A 245 20.37 37.22 -0.82
N ILE A 246 20.86 35.99 -0.91
CA ILE A 246 20.14 34.79 -0.48
C ILE A 246 20.28 34.60 1.04
N ARG A 247 19.25 35.03 1.78
CA ARG A 247 19.20 34.91 3.26
C ARG A 247 18.23 33.83 3.74
N HIS A 248 17.24 33.48 2.93
CA HIS A 248 16.19 32.51 3.27
C HIS A 248 16.10 31.42 2.21
N GLN A 249 15.77 30.19 2.65
CA GLN A 249 15.64 29.03 1.77
C GLN A 249 14.50 29.21 0.75
N GLU A 250 13.47 29.97 1.12
CA GLU A 250 12.37 30.35 0.22
C GLU A 250 12.84 31.27 -0.92
N THR A 251 13.68 32.27 -0.61
CA THR A 251 14.31 33.14 -1.62
C THR A 251 15.16 32.33 -2.59
N LEU A 252 15.91 31.34 -2.10
CA LEU A 252 16.68 30.43 -2.94
C LEU A 252 15.77 29.62 -3.89
N CYS A 253 14.62 29.14 -3.40
CA CYS A 253 13.64 28.45 -4.24
C CYS A 253 13.03 29.39 -5.30
N GLY A 254 12.82 30.66 -4.97
CA GLY A 254 12.35 31.68 -5.90
C GLY A 254 13.34 31.91 -7.05
N GLU A 255 14.61 32.14 -6.73
CA GLU A 255 15.68 32.32 -7.73
C GLU A 255 15.85 31.09 -8.64
N ILE A 256 15.84 29.89 -8.06
CA ILE A 256 15.89 28.64 -8.84
C ILE A 256 14.67 28.54 -9.77
N SER A 257 13.48 28.89 -9.30
CA SER A 257 12.25 28.84 -10.10
C SER A 257 12.28 29.84 -11.26
N LEU A 258 12.85 31.04 -11.05
CA LEU A 258 13.04 32.03 -12.11
C LEU A 258 14.06 31.59 -13.15
N LEU A 259 15.17 30.97 -12.73
CA LEU A 259 16.16 30.42 -13.65
C LEU A 259 15.56 29.29 -14.51
N ILE A 260 14.76 28.40 -13.91
CA ILE A 260 14.05 27.35 -14.65
C ILE A 260 13.03 27.95 -15.63
N ALA A 261 12.27 28.98 -15.20
CA ALA A 261 11.25 29.61 -16.03
C ALA A 261 11.82 30.35 -17.25
N ASN A 262 13.02 30.94 -17.11
CA ASN A 262 13.64 31.78 -18.13
C ASN A 262 14.63 31.03 -19.03
N ASP A 263 15.03 29.81 -18.69
CA ASP A 263 15.93 28.99 -19.51
C ASP A 263 15.15 28.18 -20.57
N PRO A 264 15.40 28.38 -21.88
CA PRO A 264 14.74 27.64 -22.95
C PRO A 264 14.86 26.12 -22.84
N LYS A 265 15.92 25.61 -22.21
CA LYS A 265 16.16 24.17 -21.99
C LYS A 265 15.02 23.51 -21.20
N TYR A 266 14.40 24.24 -20.26
CA TYR A 266 13.35 23.69 -19.38
C TYR A 266 11.93 24.06 -19.83
N SER A 267 11.77 24.78 -20.95
CA SER A 267 10.49 25.27 -21.48
C SER A 267 9.38 24.21 -21.51
N LYS A 268 9.68 22.99 -21.98
CA LYS A 268 8.73 21.88 -22.00
C LYS A 268 8.24 21.48 -20.60
N ALA A 269 9.17 21.37 -19.64
CA ALA A 269 8.83 21.02 -18.26
C ALA A 269 7.99 22.11 -17.58
N VAL A 270 8.26 23.39 -17.89
CA VAL A 270 7.49 24.54 -17.40
C VAL A 270 6.07 24.54 -17.98
N ILE A 271 5.90 24.27 -19.29
CA ILE A 271 4.59 24.18 -19.95
C ILE A 271 3.76 23.03 -19.36
N ASP A 272 4.37 21.86 -19.18
CA ASP A 272 3.70 20.68 -18.62
C ASP A 272 3.31 20.91 -17.16
N PHE A 273 4.15 21.60 -16.38
CA PHE A 273 3.86 21.99 -15.01
C PHE A 273 2.72 23.00 -14.92
N ALA A 274 2.69 24.02 -15.79
CA ALA A 274 1.64 25.02 -15.84
C ALA A 274 0.26 24.39 -16.12
N LYS A 275 0.19 23.44 -17.06
CA LYS A 275 -1.05 22.69 -17.37
C LYS A 275 -1.50 21.79 -16.22
N TRP A 276 -0.53 21.21 -15.50
CA TRP A 276 -0.79 20.31 -14.39
C TRP A 276 -1.38 21.04 -13.16
N ASN A 277 -0.92 22.26 -12.88
CA ASN A 277 -1.25 23.01 -11.66
C ASN A 277 -2.43 24.00 -11.81
N ASN A 278 -3.31 23.82 -12.81
CA ASN A 278 -4.43 24.72 -13.11
C ASN A 278 -5.77 24.34 -12.42
N LYS A 279 -5.77 23.40 -11.47
CA LYS A 279 -7.01 22.86 -10.88
C LYS A 279 -7.57 23.64 -9.68
N GLU A 280 -6.88 24.67 -9.20
CA GLU A 280 -7.38 25.55 -8.14
C GLU A 280 -7.14 27.01 -8.53
N PRO A 281 -7.99 27.96 -8.11
CA PRO A 281 -7.71 29.38 -8.25
C PRO A 281 -6.54 29.72 -7.31
N SER A 282 -5.31 29.53 -7.78
CA SER A 282 -4.13 29.98 -7.06
C SER A 282 -4.10 31.50 -7.07
N THR A 283 -3.93 32.12 -5.92
CA THR A 283 -3.68 33.57 -5.75
C THR A 283 -2.40 34.06 -6.42
N GLN A 284 -1.63 33.17 -7.06
CA GLN A 284 -0.39 33.45 -7.78
C GLN A 284 -0.62 33.42 -9.28
N GLU A 285 -0.35 34.53 -9.96
CA GLU A 285 -0.58 34.69 -11.41
C GLU A 285 0.54 34.06 -12.25
N GLN A 286 1.77 33.96 -11.71
CA GLN A 286 2.93 33.51 -12.46
C GLN A 286 3.28 32.03 -12.22
N VAL A 287 3.72 31.32 -13.27
CA VAL A 287 4.15 29.91 -13.19
C VAL A 287 5.38 29.75 -12.29
N SER A 288 6.29 30.73 -12.29
CA SER A 288 7.49 30.79 -11.45
C SER A 288 7.16 30.79 -9.94
N GLU A 289 6.16 31.56 -9.51
CA GLU A 289 5.71 31.62 -8.11
C GLU A 289 5.10 30.29 -7.65
N ARG A 290 4.30 29.67 -8.53
CA ARG A 290 3.73 28.33 -8.28
C ARG A 290 4.82 27.25 -8.19
N MET A 291 5.88 27.38 -9.00
CA MET A 291 7.06 26.51 -8.92
C MET A 291 7.82 26.74 -7.62
N GLN A 292 8.03 27.99 -7.20
CA GLN A 292 8.71 28.33 -5.94
C GLN A 292 8.02 27.66 -4.74
N GLU A 293 6.70 27.83 -4.62
CA GLU A 293 5.95 27.21 -3.52
C GLU A 293 6.06 25.68 -3.57
N THR A 294 5.98 25.09 -4.78
CA THR A 294 6.11 23.65 -4.95
C THR A 294 7.49 23.14 -4.53
N LEU A 295 8.57 23.81 -4.94
CA LEU A 295 9.93 23.45 -4.56
C LEU A 295 10.12 23.59 -3.04
N PHE A 296 9.59 24.65 -2.44
CA PHE A 296 9.69 24.89 -1.00
C PHE A 296 8.96 23.80 -0.18
N GLN A 297 7.76 23.39 -0.62
CA GLN A 297 7.04 22.28 0.01
C GLN A 297 7.77 20.94 -0.15
N CYS A 298 8.35 20.69 -1.32
CA CYS A 298 9.18 19.50 -1.57
C CYS A 298 10.40 19.44 -0.65
N ALA A 299 11.03 20.58 -0.34
CA ALA A 299 12.15 20.67 0.59
C ALA A 299 11.75 20.34 2.05
N LYS A 300 10.50 20.60 2.45
CA LYS A 300 10.00 20.31 3.81
C LYS A 300 9.56 18.85 3.99
N GLY A 301 9.15 18.18 2.91
CA GLY A 301 8.59 16.82 2.94
C GLY A 301 9.55 15.70 3.39
N ARG A 302 8.98 14.53 3.69
CA ARG A 302 9.69 13.25 3.96
C ARG A 302 9.45 12.25 2.84
N ARG A 303 9.83 12.60 1.61
CA ARG A 303 9.71 11.76 0.41
C ARG A 303 11.08 11.20 0.00
N SER A 304 11.11 10.03 -0.64
CA SER A 304 12.32 9.34 -1.13
C SER A 304 12.58 9.60 -2.63
N GLY A 305 13.74 9.17 -3.15
CA GLY A 305 14.13 9.33 -4.56
C GLY A 305 14.53 10.78 -4.91
N THR A 306 14.12 11.27 -6.08
CA THR A 306 14.42 12.63 -6.59
C THR A 306 14.05 13.74 -5.59
N TYR A 307 13.02 13.53 -4.76
CA TYR A 307 12.65 14.47 -3.69
C TYR A 307 13.70 14.58 -2.59
N ALA A 308 14.30 13.44 -2.18
CA ALA A 308 15.35 13.41 -1.17
C ALA A 308 16.64 14.03 -1.71
N GLU A 309 16.99 13.70 -2.96
CA GLU A 309 18.14 14.27 -3.66
C GLU A 309 18.03 15.79 -3.81
N PHE A 310 16.91 16.28 -4.33
CA PHE A 310 16.65 17.72 -4.43
C PHE A 310 16.78 18.41 -3.07
N LYS A 311 16.15 17.84 -2.03
CA LYS A 311 16.22 18.39 -0.67
C LYS A 311 17.65 18.45 -0.14
N GLU A 312 18.44 17.41 -0.36
CA GLU A 312 19.84 17.37 0.05
C GLU A 312 20.67 18.43 -0.66
N ARG A 313 20.60 18.47 -1.99
CA ARG A 313 21.34 19.44 -2.83
C ARG A 313 20.95 20.89 -2.51
N LEU A 314 19.66 21.15 -2.34
CA LEU A 314 19.16 22.48 -1.94
C LEU A 314 19.68 22.89 -0.55
N ASN A 315 19.69 21.98 0.42
CA ASN A 315 20.20 22.27 1.76
C ASN A 315 21.72 22.51 1.76
N GLN A 316 22.46 21.77 0.93
CA GLN A 316 23.90 21.99 0.74
C GLN A 316 24.16 23.38 0.13
N LEU A 317 23.45 23.73 -0.95
CA LEU A 317 23.55 25.04 -1.59
C LEU A 317 23.15 26.16 -0.61
N PHE A 318 22.07 25.99 0.14
CA PHE A 318 21.64 26.96 1.14
C PHE A 318 22.68 27.14 2.26
N LYS A 319 23.32 26.05 2.72
CA LYS A 319 24.41 26.13 3.71
C LYS A 319 25.60 26.93 3.18
N VAL A 320 25.94 26.77 1.89
CA VAL A 320 26.97 27.59 1.24
C VAL A 320 26.52 29.06 1.13
N ALA A 321 25.31 29.31 0.63
CA ALA A 321 24.73 30.64 0.50
C ALA A 321 24.64 31.41 1.83
N SER A 322 24.23 30.74 2.91
CA SER A 322 24.18 31.32 4.25
C SER A 322 25.55 31.79 4.75
N LYS A 323 26.65 31.13 4.35
CA LYS A 323 28.01 31.54 4.72
C LYS A 323 28.45 32.80 3.96
N PHE A 324 28.06 32.93 2.70
CA PHE A 324 28.32 34.13 1.90
C PHE A 324 27.46 35.33 2.33
N GLY A 325 26.23 35.09 2.79
CA GLY A 325 25.33 36.13 3.34
C GLY A 325 25.67 36.60 4.77
N LEU A 326 26.55 35.89 5.50
CA LEU A 326 26.95 36.19 6.89
C LEU A 326 28.36 36.79 7.03
N SER A 327 29.01 37.21 5.93
CA SER A 327 30.26 37.97 6.01
C SER A 327 29.98 39.47 6.18
N ASN A 328 29.85 39.87 7.46
CA ASN A 328 30.11 41.21 8.05
C ASN A 328 29.07 41.56 9.12
N ARG A 329 29.17 40.95 10.30
CA ARG A 329 28.77 41.62 11.54
C ARG A 329 29.95 41.68 12.50
N THR A 330 30.53 42.88 12.54
CA THR A 330 31.29 43.50 13.64
C THR A 330 32.59 42.82 14.08
N LYS A 331 33.72 43.21 13.45
CA LYS A 331 34.93 43.45 14.25
C LYS A 331 34.53 44.45 15.35
N LYS A 332 34.60 44.04 16.62
CA LYS A 332 34.51 44.97 17.75
C LYS A 332 35.63 46.00 17.58
N VAL A 333 35.27 47.21 17.15
CA VAL A 333 36.12 48.38 17.33
C VAL A 333 36.18 48.59 18.84
N LYS A 334 37.33 48.33 19.46
CA LYS A 334 37.62 48.83 20.80
C LYS A 334 37.73 50.33 20.68
N THR A 335 36.70 51.06 21.09
CA THR A 335 36.85 52.49 21.42
C THR A 335 37.84 52.60 22.58
N PRO A 336 38.86 53.46 22.50
CA PRO A 336 39.71 53.74 23.63
C PRO A 336 38.89 54.52 24.65
N THR A 337 38.58 53.91 25.78
CA THR A 337 38.12 54.62 26.98
C THR A 337 39.33 55.35 27.55
N GLY A 338 39.41 56.65 27.29
CA GLY A 338 40.13 57.59 28.13
C GLY A 338 39.10 58.47 28.83
N TRP A 339 39.09 58.43 30.15
CA TRP A 339 39.05 59.58 31.07
C TRP A 339 39.83 59.16 32.31
#